data_AF-A0A9D4U8M9-F1
#
_entry.id   AF-A0A9D4U8M9-F1
#
_cell.length_a   1.000
_cell.length_b   1.000
_cell.length_c   1.000
_cell.angle_alpha   90.00
_cell.angle_beta   90.00
_cell.angle_gamma   90.00
#
_symmetry.space_group_name_H-M   'P 1'
#
loop_
_entity.id
_entity.type
_entity.pdbx_description
1 polymer ?
#
loop_
_entity_poly.entity_id
_entity_poly.type
_entity_poly.pdbx_seq_one_letter_code
_entity_poly.pdbx_strand_id
1 'polypeptide(L)'
;MQAINTVQPPVPNNLYSSHGKALNGGAERFVPCIDLRWSARCDQGMGRFKSSIMTRQVLSHVVRKHLRTAVHVRAAFTSKQEALVKDTWAILKKDAAHHGMALFLTVFEIAPAAKKLFSFLKDSDVPLAKNAKLKKHALQVFVIICEAASSLSQKGQVLTPGSTMKDMAHAHVISGVVDEHYDVVRYSLLKTVQAGIPPEMWNEEVKNAWGDAYDELVLAIKAQEEYAVPA
;
A
#
# COMPACT_ATOMS: atom_id res chain seq x y z
N MET A 1 -9.10 23.35 -63.90
CA MET A 1 -9.95 24.56 -63.86
C MET A 1 -11.39 24.07 -63.89
N GLN A 2 -12.29 24.25 -62.93
CA GLN A 2 -12.42 25.13 -61.76
C GLN A 2 -13.14 24.35 -60.63
N ALA A 3 -12.88 24.75 -59.39
CA ALA A 3 -13.50 24.23 -58.17
C ALA A 3 -14.86 24.89 -57.93
N ILE A 4 -15.81 24.11 -57.40
CA ILE A 4 -17.09 24.58 -56.87
C ILE A 4 -17.11 24.32 -55.36
N ASN A 5 -16.96 25.42 -54.62
CA ASN A 5 -17.20 25.51 -53.17
C ASN A 5 -18.70 25.49 -52.91
N THR A 6 -19.17 24.65 -51.98
CA THR A 6 -20.47 24.82 -51.33
C THR A 6 -20.31 24.74 -49.81
N VAL A 7 -20.86 25.75 -49.17
CA VAL A 7 -20.72 26.16 -47.77
C VAL A 7 -21.74 25.40 -46.90
N GLN A 8 -21.32 24.95 -45.71
CA GLN A 8 -22.19 24.34 -44.70
C GLN A 8 -23.04 25.38 -43.93
N PRO A 9 -24.29 25.05 -43.53
CA PRO A 9 -25.06 25.85 -42.57
C PRO A 9 -24.72 25.51 -41.09
N PRO A 10 -25.00 26.44 -40.14
CA PRO A 10 -24.38 26.45 -38.82
C PRO A 10 -25.09 25.61 -37.74
N VAL A 11 -24.30 25.24 -36.73
CA VAL A 11 -24.69 24.53 -35.50
C VAL A 11 -25.36 25.50 -34.51
N PRO A 12 -26.45 25.13 -33.81
CA PRO A 12 -27.01 25.97 -32.76
C PRO A 12 -26.30 25.76 -31.41
N ASN A 13 -25.84 26.87 -30.83
CA ASN A 13 -25.49 27.03 -29.43
C ASN A 13 -26.78 27.13 -28.59
N ASN A 14 -26.84 26.47 -27.44
CA ASN A 14 -27.63 26.98 -26.33
C ASN A 14 -26.94 26.74 -24.97
N LEU A 15 -26.87 27.82 -24.19
CA LEU A 15 -26.31 27.95 -22.86
C LEU A 15 -27.47 28.20 -21.88
N TYR A 16 -27.31 27.70 -20.65
CA TYR A 16 -27.95 28.15 -19.41
C TYR A 16 -29.45 27.84 -19.11
N SER A 17 -29.64 26.93 -18.14
CA SER A 17 -30.08 27.25 -16.76
C SER A 17 -31.39 26.61 -16.24
N SER A 18 -31.21 25.97 -15.08
CA SER A 18 -32.04 26.05 -13.85
C SER A 18 -33.11 24.97 -13.55
N HIS A 19 -33.10 24.62 -12.25
CA HIS A 19 -34.05 23.82 -11.45
C HIS A 19 -33.88 22.29 -11.59
N GLY A 20 -33.32 21.54 -10.64
CA GLY A 20 -33.25 21.69 -9.19
C GLY A 20 -34.29 20.78 -8.54
N LYS A 21 -33.86 19.62 -8.00
CA LYS A 21 -34.48 18.97 -6.83
C LYS A 21 -33.51 17.99 -6.19
N ALA A 22 -33.41 18.13 -4.88
CA ALA A 22 -32.51 17.45 -3.96
C ALA A 22 -32.83 15.96 -3.80
N LEU A 23 -31.79 15.17 -3.56
CA LEU A 23 -31.86 14.01 -2.68
C LEU A 23 -30.66 14.09 -1.73
N ASN A 24 -30.95 14.53 -0.50
CA ASN A 24 -30.03 14.44 0.64
C ASN A 24 -29.86 12.96 1.00
N GLY A 25 -28.70 12.41 0.69
CA GLY A 25 -28.21 11.15 1.24
C GLY A 25 -26.90 11.44 1.97
N GLY A 26 -26.96 11.50 3.30
CA GLY A 26 -25.79 11.75 4.15
C GLY A 26 -24.77 10.63 3.99
N ALA A 27 -23.67 10.94 3.30
CA ALA A 27 -22.45 10.16 3.39
C ALA A 27 -21.68 10.67 4.62
N GLU A 28 -21.96 10.08 5.77
CA GLU A 28 -21.11 10.19 6.95
C GLU A 28 -19.72 9.69 6.55
N ARG A 29 -18.80 10.64 6.42
CA ARG A 29 -17.41 10.43 6.05
C ARG A 29 -16.68 9.89 7.28
N PHE A 30 -16.88 8.60 7.57
CA PHE A 30 -16.13 7.87 8.59
C PHE A 30 -14.70 7.66 8.07
N VAL A 31 -13.86 8.68 8.22
CA VAL A 31 -12.41 8.55 8.12
C VAL A 31 -11.96 8.04 9.49
N PRO A 32 -11.49 6.78 9.63
CA PRO A 32 -10.92 6.33 10.89
C PRO A 32 -9.74 7.23 11.23
N CYS A 33 -9.68 7.66 12.49
CA CYS A 33 -8.68 8.56 13.03
C CYS A 33 -7.28 7.91 12.95
N ILE A 34 -6.61 8.04 11.80
CA ILE A 34 -5.16 7.97 11.71
C ILE A 34 -4.69 9.36 12.12
N ASP A 35 -4.14 9.43 13.34
CA ASP A 35 -3.76 10.63 14.09
C ASP A 35 -3.18 11.76 13.22
N LEU A 36 -3.69 12.99 13.39
CA LEU A 36 -3.31 14.24 12.71
C LEU A 36 -1.87 14.70 13.04
N ARG A 37 -1.02 13.82 13.55
CA ARG A 37 0.40 14.09 13.86
C ARG A 37 1.32 14.10 12.62
N TRP A 38 0.79 13.80 11.44
CA TRP A 38 1.52 13.75 10.16
C TRP A 38 2.34 15.02 9.89
N SER A 39 1.80 16.21 10.18
CA SER A 39 2.41 17.46 9.71
C SER A 39 3.69 17.89 10.45
N ALA A 40 4.10 17.21 11.53
CA ALA A 40 5.12 17.71 12.45
C ALA A 40 6.41 16.87 12.58
N ARG A 41 6.67 15.86 11.73
CA ARG A 41 7.86 15.00 11.88
C ARG A 41 8.65 14.73 10.61
N CYS A 42 8.75 15.74 9.74
CA CYS A 42 9.72 15.74 8.65
C CYS A 42 10.62 16.99 8.72
N ASP A 43 11.22 17.31 9.88
CA ASP A 43 12.36 18.25 9.92
C ASP A 43 13.19 18.27 11.24
N GLN A 44 13.61 17.13 11.78
CA GLN A 44 14.67 17.08 12.82
C GLN A 44 15.49 15.81 12.56
N GLY A 45 16.75 15.85 12.11
CA GLY A 45 17.85 16.66 12.63
C GLY A 45 18.72 15.72 13.47
N MET A 46 19.82 15.23 12.89
CA MET A 46 20.84 14.40 13.55
C MET A 46 21.35 15.10 14.82
N GLY A 47 20.91 14.61 15.98
CA GLY A 47 21.37 15.04 17.30
C GLY A 47 22.06 13.90 18.03
N ARG A 48 23.39 13.96 18.07
CA ARG A 48 24.29 13.00 18.71
C ARG A 48 24.12 13.01 20.24
N PHE A 49 23.38 12.04 20.80
CA PHE A 49 23.39 11.80 22.25
C PHE A 49 24.46 10.76 22.60
N LYS A 50 25.54 11.21 23.24
CA LYS A 50 26.46 10.31 23.95
C LYS A 50 25.75 9.87 25.24
N SER A 51 25.28 8.63 25.31
CA SER A 51 24.79 8.05 26.56
C SER A 51 25.93 7.32 27.27
N SER A 52 26.16 7.74 28.51
CA SER A 52 27.08 7.12 29.46
C SER A 52 26.57 5.75 29.87
N ILE A 53 27.52 4.85 30.06
CA ILE A 53 27.38 3.45 30.46
C ILE A 53 26.51 3.29 31.71
N MET A 54 25.48 2.42 31.65
CA MET A 54 25.07 1.65 32.82
C MET A 54 24.54 0.25 32.44
N THR A 55 25.43 -0.72 32.59
CA THR A 55 25.22 -2.08 33.13
C THR A 55 24.20 -3.02 32.48
N ARG A 56 24.77 -4.03 31.80
CA ARG A 56 24.20 -5.38 31.67
C ARG A 56 23.72 -5.89 33.03
N GLN A 57 22.44 -6.21 33.17
CA GLN A 57 22.00 -7.22 34.14
C GLN A 57 20.75 -7.97 33.65
N VAL A 58 21.02 -9.18 33.16
CA VAL A 58 20.19 -10.40 33.23
C VAL A 58 18.66 -10.21 33.10
N LEU A 59 18.17 -10.11 31.86
CA LEU A 59 16.80 -10.52 31.56
C LEU A 59 16.72 -12.04 31.67
N SER A 60 16.05 -12.50 32.74
CA SER A 60 15.77 -13.91 33.00
C SER A 60 15.11 -14.55 31.77
N HIS A 61 15.44 -15.82 31.49
CA HIS A 61 14.92 -16.56 30.34
C HIS A 61 13.38 -16.56 30.28
N VAL A 62 12.71 -16.38 31.41
CA VAL A 62 11.25 -16.26 31.52
C VAL A 62 10.75 -14.99 30.85
N VAL A 63 11.38 -13.83 31.08
CA VAL A 63 10.98 -12.57 30.41
C VAL A 63 11.25 -12.64 28.91
N ARG A 64 12.35 -13.28 28.48
CA ARG A 64 12.64 -13.52 27.05
C ARG A 64 11.65 -14.49 26.39
N LYS A 65 11.19 -15.52 27.12
CA LYS A 65 10.16 -16.45 26.65
C LYS A 65 8.78 -15.77 26.59
N HIS A 66 8.44 -14.94 27.57
CA HIS A 66 7.18 -14.19 27.63
C HIS A 66 7.14 -13.02 26.64
N LEU A 67 8.26 -12.35 26.34
CA LEU A 67 8.34 -11.36 25.25
C LEU A 67 8.16 -12.01 23.87
N ARG A 68 8.59 -13.27 23.70
CA ARG A 68 8.24 -14.08 22.51
C ARG A 68 6.77 -14.53 22.49
N THR A 69 6.07 -14.50 23.62
CA THR A 69 4.64 -14.90 23.71
C THR A 69 3.67 -13.70 23.70
N ALA A 70 4.20 -12.48 23.83
CA ALA A 70 3.45 -11.23 23.70
C ALA A 70 3.57 -10.59 22.29
N VAL A 71 4.29 -11.26 21.38
CA VAL A 71 3.86 -11.27 19.97
C VAL A 71 2.48 -11.89 20.04
N HIS A 72 1.43 -11.16 19.65
CA HIS A 72 0.10 -11.73 19.45
C HIS A 72 0.26 -13.16 18.94
N VAL A 73 -0.47 -14.13 19.50
CA VAL A 73 -0.66 -15.41 18.82
C VAL A 73 -1.42 -15.08 17.53
N ARG A 74 -0.71 -14.58 16.54
CA ARG A 74 -1.16 -14.60 15.17
C ARG A 74 -1.24 -16.06 14.85
N ALA A 75 -2.47 -16.55 14.74
CA ALA A 75 -2.70 -17.84 14.12
C ALA A 75 -1.90 -17.83 12.81
N ALA A 76 -1.06 -18.84 12.61
CA ALA A 76 -0.32 -18.99 11.38
C ALA A 76 -1.28 -18.83 10.20
N PHE A 77 -0.87 -18.08 9.17
CA PHE A 77 -1.67 -17.81 8.00
C PHE A 77 -2.27 -19.11 7.44
N THR A 78 -3.59 -19.24 7.52
CA THR A 78 -4.27 -20.53 7.34
C THR A 78 -4.50 -20.85 5.86
N SER A 79 -4.65 -22.14 5.52
CA SER A 79 -5.05 -22.54 4.15
C SER A 79 -6.40 -21.95 3.72
N LYS A 80 -7.31 -21.66 4.68
CA LYS A 80 -8.57 -20.96 4.40
C LYS A 80 -8.31 -19.51 3.98
N GLN A 81 -7.47 -18.77 4.72
CA GLN A 81 -7.09 -17.39 4.36
C GLN A 81 -6.37 -17.34 3.02
N GLU A 82 -5.48 -18.30 2.76
CA GLU A 82 -4.81 -18.43 1.46
C GLU A 82 -5.82 -18.63 0.32
N ALA A 83 -6.81 -19.51 0.50
CA ALA A 83 -7.85 -19.73 -0.51
C ALA A 83 -8.65 -18.44 -0.77
N LEU A 84 -9.06 -17.73 0.28
CA LEU A 84 -9.76 -16.44 0.14
C LEU A 84 -8.95 -15.41 -0.66
N VAL A 85 -7.65 -15.29 -0.37
CA VAL A 85 -6.76 -14.38 -1.12
C VAL A 85 -6.61 -14.85 -2.56
N LYS A 86 -6.40 -16.15 -2.83
CA LYS A 86 -6.26 -16.69 -4.19
C LYS A 86 -7.51 -16.52 -5.04
N ASP A 87 -8.68 -16.76 -4.47
CA ASP A 87 -9.96 -16.68 -5.18
C ASP A 87 -10.27 -15.23 -5.57
N THR A 88 -10.09 -14.31 -4.63
CA THR A 88 -10.27 -12.87 -4.90
C THR A 88 -9.17 -12.31 -5.81
N TRP A 89 -7.94 -12.78 -5.67
CA TRP A 89 -6.85 -12.43 -6.57
C TRP A 89 -7.11 -12.89 -8.02
N ALA A 90 -7.76 -14.03 -8.22
CA ALA A 90 -8.08 -14.53 -9.56
C ALA A 90 -8.95 -13.55 -10.36
N ILE A 91 -9.72 -12.70 -9.68
CA ILE A 91 -10.49 -11.60 -10.24
C ILE A 91 -9.60 -10.37 -10.46
N LEU A 92 -8.93 -9.91 -9.39
CA LEU A 92 -8.11 -8.69 -9.40
C LEU A 92 -6.95 -8.76 -10.42
N LYS A 93 -6.35 -9.94 -10.59
CA LYS A 93 -5.19 -10.10 -11.48
C LYS A 93 -5.50 -9.82 -12.95
N LYS A 94 -6.78 -9.86 -13.35
CA LYS A 94 -7.23 -9.55 -14.73
C LYS A 94 -6.91 -8.11 -15.12
N ASP A 95 -6.87 -7.19 -14.15
CA ASP A 95 -6.43 -5.81 -14.34
C ASP A 95 -5.51 -5.34 -13.20
N ALA A 96 -4.50 -6.17 -12.88
CA ALA A 96 -3.58 -5.93 -11.77
C ALA A 96 -2.88 -4.56 -11.85
N ALA A 97 -2.60 -4.09 -13.07
CA ALA A 97 -1.92 -2.82 -13.26
C ALA A 97 -2.82 -1.62 -12.91
N HIS A 98 -4.12 -1.70 -13.21
CA HIS A 98 -5.09 -0.69 -12.80
C HIS A 98 -5.26 -0.68 -11.28
N HIS A 99 -5.47 -1.84 -10.67
CA HIS A 99 -5.65 -1.95 -9.22
C HIS A 99 -4.40 -1.51 -8.44
N GLY A 100 -3.21 -1.93 -8.87
CA GLY A 100 -1.95 -1.47 -8.28
C GLY A 100 -1.82 0.05 -8.37
N MET A 101 -2.17 0.65 -9.52
CA MET A 101 -2.16 2.11 -9.65
C MET A 101 -3.17 2.77 -8.70
N ALA A 102 -4.40 2.25 -8.61
CA ALA A 102 -5.42 2.76 -7.70
C ALA A 102 -4.97 2.72 -6.23
N LEU A 103 -4.25 1.66 -5.83
CA LEU A 103 -3.63 1.54 -4.51
C LEU A 103 -2.68 2.71 -4.26
N PHE A 104 -1.71 2.97 -5.15
CA PHE A 104 -0.73 4.04 -4.95
C PHE A 104 -1.32 5.45 -5.07
N LEU A 105 -2.32 5.66 -5.92
CA LEU A 105 -3.04 6.93 -5.97
C LEU A 105 -3.76 7.21 -4.64
N THR A 106 -4.38 6.18 -4.05
CA THR A 106 -5.01 6.27 -2.72
C THR A 106 -3.95 6.56 -1.63
N VAL A 107 -2.79 5.90 -1.69
CA VAL A 107 -1.66 6.21 -0.79
C VAL A 107 -1.29 7.69 -0.90
N PHE A 108 -1.09 8.23 -2.11
CA PHE A 108 -0.69 9.63 -2.26
C PHE A 108 -1.78 10.66 -1.94
N GLU A 109 -3.05 10.25 -1.95
CA GLU A 109 -4.17 11.05 -1.47
C GLU A 109 -4.16 11.17 0.06
N ILE A 110 -3.96 10.05 0.76
CA ILE A 110 -3.86 10.01 2.23
C ILE A 110 -2.54 10.62 2.71
N ALA A 111 -1.47 10.35 1.97
CA ALA A 111 -0.07 10.58 2.33
C ALA A 111 0.69 11.38 1.26
N PRO A 112 0.37 12.65 0.98
CA PRO A 112 1.02 13.39 -0.10
C PRO A 112 2.55 13.46 0.04
N ALA A 113 3.06 13.46 1.28
CA ALA A 113 4.50 13.48 1.55
C ALA A 113 5.23 12.22 1.04
N ALA A 114 4.55 11.07 0.98
CA ALA A 114 5.14 9.80 0.52
C ALA A 114 5.61 9.86 -0.95
N LYS A 115 5.08 10.79 -1.76
CA LYS A 115 5.58 11.07 -3.11
C LYS A 115 7.09 11.36 -3.13
N LYS A 116 7.63 11.98 -2.07
CA LYS A 116 9.05 12.33 -1.94
C LYS A 116 9.96 11.11 -1.78
N LEU A 117 9.43 9.94 -1.42
CA LEU A 117 10.18 8.68 -1.33
C LEU A 117 10.50 8.13 -2.73
N PHE A 118 9.69 8.50 -3.73
CA PHE A 118 9.89 8.09 -5.12
C PHE A 118 10.73 9.13 -5.86
N SER A 119 12.04 8.86 -6.00
CA SER A 119 12.96 9.77 -6.68
C SER A 119 12.50 10.17 -8.08
N PHE A 120 11.87 9.26 -8.82
CA PHE A 120 11.34 9.50 -10.16
C PHE A 120 10.06 10.35 -10.21
N LEU A 121 9.48 10.72 -9.06
CA LEU A 121 8.32 11.61 -8.96
C LEU A 121 8.68 13.05 -8.57
N LYS A 122 9.88 13.29 -8.00
CA LYS A 122 10.25 14.59 -7.41
C LYS A 122 10.17 15.75 -8.41
N ASP A 123 10.64 15.52 -9.63
CA ASP A 123 10.74 16.54 -10.69
C ASP A 123 9.92 16.14 -11.94
N SER A 124 8.88 15.32 -11.77
CA SER A 124 8.10 14.83 -12.89
C SER A 124 6.85 15.68 -13.13
N ASP A 125 6.73 16.27 -14.32
CA ASP A 125 5.51 16.94 -14.79
C ASP A 125 4.43 15.94 -15.26
N VAL A 126 4.75 14.64 -15.27
CA VAL A 126 3.82 13.60 -15.71
C VAL A 126 2.79 13.36 -14.61
N PRO A 127 1.48 13.47 -14.89
CA PRO A 127 0.44 13.12 -13.93
C PRO A 127 0.66 11.70 -13.38
N LEU A 128 0.52 11.51 -12.07
CA LEU A 128 0.81 10.25 -11.38
C LEU A 128 0.19 9.03 -12.09
N ALA A 129 -1.09 9.13 -12.46
CA ALA A 129 -1.83 8.07 -13.14
C ALA A 129 -1.25 7.67 -14.51
N LYS A 130 -0.45 8.53 -15.14
CA LYS A 130 0.21 8.30 -16.44
C LYS A 130 1.70 7.98 -16.31
N ASN A 131 2.26 8.00 -15.10
CA ASN A 131 3.68 7.77 -14.89
C ASN A 131 4.02 6.26 -15.02
N ALA A 132 4.78 5.90 -16.06
CA ALA A 132 5.11 4.50 -16.35
C ALA A 132 5.98 3.83 -15.27
N LYS A 133 6.87 4.59 -14.61
CA LYS A 133 7.71 4.07 -13.52
C LYS A 133 6.86 3.76 -12.29
N LEU A 134 5.92 4.64 -11.95
CA LEU A 134 4.95 4.38 -10.89
C LEU A 134 4.10 3.16 -11.22
N LYS A 135 3.57 3.06 -12.45
CA LYS A 135 2.75 1.92 -12.87
C LYS A 135 3.49 0.58 -12.72
N LYS A 136 4.77 0.53 -13.08
CA LYS A 136 5.60 -0.67 -12.92
C LYS A 136 5.76 -1.04 -11.44
N HIS A 137 6.12 -0.08 -10.59
CA HIS A 137 6.28 -0.32 -9.15
C HIS A 137 4.96 -0.75 -8.50
N ALA A 138 3.88 -0.08 -8.84
CA ALA A 138 2.54 -0.35 -8.34
C ALA A 138 2.05 -1.76 -8.68
N LEU A 139 2.27 -2.21 -9.92
CA LEU A 139 2.00 -3.59 -10.33
C LEU A 139 2.83 -4.59 -9.52
N GLN A 140 4.14 -4.33 -9.38
CA GLN A 140 5.04 -5.24 -8.66
C GLN A 140 4.61 -5.43 -7.20
N VAL A 141 4.33 -4.34 -6.49
CA VAL A 141 3.86 -4.40 -5.08
C VAL A 141 2.56 -5.20 -4.97
N PHE A 142 1.59 -4.94 -5.86
CA PHE A 142 0.30 -5.62 -5.81
C PHE A 142 0.41 -7.13 -6.05
N VAL A 143 1.29 -7.55 -6.97
CA VAL A 143 1.58 -8.98 -7.23
C VAL A 143 2.28 -9.63 -6.03
N ILE A 144 3.31 -8.98 -5.48
CA ILE A 144 4.10 -9.52 -4.36
C ILE A 144 3.23 -9.78 -3.13
N ILE A 145 2.25 -8.92 -2.85
CA ILE A 145 1.32 -9.12 -1.72
C ILE A 145 0.52 -10.42 -1.89
N CYS A 146 0.06 -10.73 -3.11
CA CYS A 146 -0.62 -12.00 -3.36
C CYS A 146 0.33 -13.20 -3.31
N GLU A 147 1.54 -13.07 -3.86
CA GLU A 147 2.56 -14.13 -3.81
C GLU A 147 2.98 -14.43 -2.37
N ALA A 148 3.03 -13.40 -1.51
CA ALA A 148 3.25 -13.57 -0.08
C ALA A 148 2.18 -14.44 0.55
N ALA A 149 0.90 -14.15 0.31
CA ALA A 149 -0.21 -15.00 0.78
C ALA A 149 -0.07 -16.47 0.36
N SER A 150 0.40 -16.71 -0.87
CA SER A 150 0.58 -18.07 -1.42
C SER A 150 1.88 -18.76 -0.96
N SER A 151 2.89 -18.00 -0.55
CA SER A 151 4.20 -18.53 -0.14
C SER A 151 4.29 -18.77 1.37
N LEU A 152 3.60 -17.95 2.16
CA LEU A 152 3.48 -18.09 3.61
C LEU A 152 2.87 -19.43 4.01
N SER A 153 1.91 -19.94 3.22
CA SER A 153 1.28 -21.24 3.44
C SER A 153 2.18 -22.44 3.14
N GLN A 154 3.19 -22.29 2.27
CA GLN A 154 3.98 -23.41 1.77
C GLN A 154 5.38 -23.50 2.36
N LYS A 155 6.07 -22.38 2.61
CA LYS A 155 7.52 -22.39 2.86
C LYS A 155 8.05 -21.33 3.83
N GLY A 156 7.20 -20.44 4.36
CA GLY A 156 7.66 -19.36 5.25
C GLY A 156 8.67 -18.38 4.64
N GLN A 157 8.83 -18.40 3.31
CA GLN A 157 9.68 -17.49 2.53
C GLN A 157 8.88 -16.95 1.36
N VAL A 158 8.73 -15.63 1.31
CA VAL A 158 8.14 -14.93 0.17
C VAL A 158 9.22 -14.78 -0.91
N LEU A 159 9.04 -15.45 -2.04
CA LEU A 159 9.91 -15.31 -3.21
C LEU A 159 9.34 -14.22 -4.10
N THR A 160 10.11 -13.18 -4.39
CA THR A 160 9.71 -12.14 -5.33
C THR A 160 10.39 -12.34 -6.69
N PRO A 161 9.66 -12.34 -7.82
CA PRO A 161 10.26 -12.48 -9.14
C PRO A 161 11.24 -11.33 -9.43
N GLY A 162 12.53 -11.64 -9.64
CA GLY A 162 13.55 -10.71 -10.13
C GLY A 162 14.33 -9.91 -9.09
N SER A 163 14.06 -10.07 -7.78
CA SER A 163 14.87 -9.53 -6.69
C SER A 163 14.75 -10.40 -5.44
N THR A 164 15.73 -10.37 -4.54
CA THR A 164 15.59 -11.05 -3.25
C THR A 164 14.78 -10.21 -2.25
N MET A 165 14.19 -10.83 -1.22
CA MET A 165 13.56 -10.10 -0.12
C MET A 165 14.52 -9.09 0.52
N LYS A 166 15.82 -9.42 0.55
CA LYS A 166 16.88 -8.53 1.05
C LYS A 166 17.05 -7.28 0.19
N ASP A 167 17.00 -7.40 -1.13
CA ASP A 167 17.10 -6.24 -2.04
C ASP A 167 15.90 -5.31 -1.87
N MET A 168 14.71 -5.89 -1.69
CA MET A 168 13.49 -5.13 -1.43
C MET A 168 13.56 -4.38 -0.10
N ALA A 169 13.94 -5.07 0.98
CA ALA A 169 14.12 -4.48 2.30
C ALA A 169 15.15 -3.34 2.27
N HIS A 170 16.31 -3.59 1.66
CA HIS A 170 17.34 -2.56 1.49
C HIS A 170 16.85 -1.33 0.72
N ALA A 171 16.03 -1.52 -0.33
CA ALA A 171 15.42 -0.40 -1.06
C ALA A 171 14.42 0.40 -0.21
N HIS A 172 13.67 -0.25 0.70
CA HIS A 172 12.74 0.43 1.62
C HIS A 172 13.51 1.27 2.66
N VAL A 173 14.60 0.72 3.21
CA VAL A 173 15.50 1.45 4.13
C VAL A 173 16.12 2.67 3.45
N ILE A 174 16.74 2.52 2.28
CA ILE A 174 17.37 3.64 1.56
C ILE A 174 16.35 4.71 1.17
N SER A 175 15.12 4.30 0.83
CA SER A 175 14.07 5.25 0.45
C SER A 175 13.48 6.00 1.65
N GLY A 176 13.79 5.59 2.90
CA GLY A 176 13.26 6.21 4.11
C GLY A 176 11.82 5.79 4.42
N VAL A 177 11.44 4.55 4.08
CA VAL A 177 10.16 3.99 4.48
C VAL A 177 10.15 3.79 6.00
N VAL A 178 9.02 4.10 6.65
CA VAL A 178 8.81 3.96 8.10
C VAL A 178 7.49 3.23 8.33
N ASP A 179 7.24 2.80 9.56
CA ASP A 179 6.08 2.01 9.95
C ASP A 179 4.75 2.60 9.49
N GLU A 180 4.58 3.91 9.62
CA GLU A 180 3.37 4.63 9.22
C GLU A 180 3.09 4.54 7.71
N HIS A 181 4.12 4.39 6.87
CA HIS A 181 3.93 4.19 5.44
C HIS A 181 3.31 2.82 5.14
N TYR A 182 3.69 1.78 5.89
CA TYR A 182 3.10 0.45 5.73
C TYR A 182 1.62 0.44 6.13
N ASP A 183 1.24 1.16 7.19
CA ASP A 183 -0.17 1.25 7.62
C ASP A 183 -1.06 1.90 6.54
N VAL A 184 -0.55 2.95 5.89
CA VAL A 184 -1.28 3.63 4.81
C VAL A 184 -1.41 2.73 3.58
N VAL A 185 -0.35 1.99 3.24
CA VAL A 185 -0.39 1.01 2.14
C VAL A 185 -1.37 -0.12 2.48
N ARG A 186 -1.39 -0.63 3.72
CA ARG A 186 -2.35 -1.64 4.18
C ARG A 186 -3.79 -1.17 4.03
N TYR A 187 -4.09 0.04 4.50
CA TYR A 187 -5.43 0.62 4.35
C TYR A 187 -5.81 0.75 2.87
N SER A 188 -4.90 1.27 2.05
CA SER A 188 -5.11 1.48 0.62
C SER A 188 -5.32 0.16 -0.12
N LEU A 189 -4.56 -0.87 0.22
CA LEU A 189 -4.71 -2.24 -0.28
C LEU A 189 -6.12 -2.77 -0.02
N LEU A 190 -6.61 -2.70 1.22
CA LEU A 190 -7.93 -3.21 1.58
C LEU A 190 -9.05 -2.47 0.83
N LYS A 191 -8.90 -1.15 0.64
CA LYS A 191 -9.82 -0.36 -0.20
C LYS A 191 -9.78 -0.80 -1.67
N THR A 192 -8.59 -1.04 -2.21
CA THR A 192 -8.42 -1.52 -3.59
C THR A 192 -9.05 -2.91 -3.79
N VAL A 193 -8.83 -3.84 -2.86
CA VAL A 193 -9.43 -5.18 -2.91
C VAL A 193 -10.95 -5.06 -2.84
N GLN A 194 -11.49 -4.32 -1.87
CA GLN A 194 -12.94 -4.12 -1.71
C GLN A 194 -13.59 -3.57 -2.99
N ALA A 195 -12.94 -2.61 -3.66
CA ALA A 195 -13.48 -2.01 -4.89
C ALA A 195 -13.30 -2.88 -6.14
N GLY A 196 -12.32 -3.80 -6.14
CA GLY A 196 -11.95 -4.60 -7.31
C GLY A 196 -12.58 -5.99 -7.37
N ILE A 197 -13.24 -6.44 -6.29
CA ILE A 197 -13.95 -7.72 -6.27
C ILE A 197 -15.48 -7.51 -6.27
N PRO A 198 -16.27 -8.52 -6.65
CA PRO A 198 -17.72 -8.44 -6.56
C PRO A 198 -18.18 -8.16 -5.11
N PRO A 199 -19.15 -7.26 -4.89
CA PRO A 199 -19.58 -6.86 -3.55
C PRO A 199 -19.98 -8.03 -2.65
N GLU A 200 -20.55 -9.09 -3.22
CA GLU A 200 -20.98 -10.31 -2.53
C GLU A 200 -19.81 -11.15 -2.00
N MET A 201 -18.61 -11.00 -2.56
CA MET A 201 -17.41 -11.68 -2.08
C MET A 201 -16.73 -10.91 -0.94
N TRP A 202 -16.98 -9.60 -0.82
CA TRP A 202 -16.37 -8.79 0.21
C TRP A 202 -17.03 -9.03 1.57
N ASN A 203 -16.25 -9.56 2.51
CA ASN A 203 -16.66 -9.79 3.89
C ASN A 203 -15.45 -9.66 4.83
N GLU A 204 -15.71 -9.76 6.14
CA GLU A 204 -14.65 -9.64 7.14
C GLU A 204 -13.58 -10.74 7.03
N GLU A 205 -13.92 -11.95 6.55
CA GLU A 205 -12.91 -13.00 6.35
C GLU A 205 -11.92 -12.63 5.22
N VAL A 206 -12.42 -12.13 4.09
CA VAL A 206 -11.57 -11.66 2.98
C VAL A 206 -10.70 -10.48 3.40
N LYS A 207 -11.30 -9.50 4.08
CA LYS A 207 -10.59 -8.33 4.60
C LYS A 207 -9.46 -8.74 5.54
N ASN A 208 -9.73 -9.65 6.47
CA ASN A 208 -8.72 -10.14 7.42
C ASN A 208 -7.66 -10.97 6.72
N ALA A 209 -8.02 -11.83 5.76
CA ALA A 209 -7.07 -12.62 5.00
C ALA A 209 -6.07 -11.74 4.22
N TRP A 210 -6.54 -10.71 3.51
CA TRP A 210 -5.65 -9.77 2.81
C TRP A 210 -4.81 -8.92 3.78
N GLY A 211 -5.41 -8.48 4.88
CA GLY A 211 -4.70 -7.72 5.91
C GLY A 211 -3.57 -8.52 6.54
N ASP A 212 -3.84 -9.76 6.94
CA ASP A 212 -2.84 -10.64 7.54
C ASP A 212 -1.75 -11.01 6.53
N ALA A 213 -2.10 -11.31 5.27
CA ALA A 213 -1.11 -11.59 4.23
C ALA A 213 -0.15 -10.40 4.02
N TYR A 214 -0.67 -9.18 4.01
CA TYR A 214 0.14 -7.98 3.91
C TYR A 214 1.04 -7.80 5.12
N ASP A 215 0.50 -7.96 6.32
CA ASP A 215 1.25 -7.73 7.55
C ASP A 215 2.38 -8.77 7.71
N GLU A 216 2.15 -10.03 7.31
CA GLU A 216 3.20 -11.05 7.27
C GLU A 216 4.30 -10.71 6.26
N LEU A 217 3.95 -10.14 5.09
CA LEU A 217 4.94 -9.62 4.15
C LEU A 217 5.77 -8.48 4.79
N VAL A 218 5.13 -7.54 5.48
CA VAL A 218 5.83 -6.44 6.17
C VAL A 218 6.77 -6.98 7.25
N LEU A 219 6.35 -7.98 8.03
CA LEU A 219 7.21 -8.64 9.00
C LEU A 219 8.43 -9.29 8.34
N ALA A 220 8.24 -9.96 7.19
CA ALA A 220 9.33 -10.55 6.43
C ALA A 220 10.31 -9.49 5.89
N ILE A 221 9.82 -8.35 5.41
CA ILE A 221 10.64 -7.22 4.96
C ILE A 221 11.46 -6.67 6.13
N LYS A 222 10.80 -6.28 7.23
CA LYS A 222 11.45 -5.70 8.42
C LYS A 222 12.49 -6.63 9.03
N ALA A 223 12.23 -7.93 9.05
CA ALA A 223 13.20 -8.91 9.49
C ALA A 223 14.49 -8.83 8.66
N GLN A 224 14.41 -8.67 7.33
CA GLN A 224 15.61 -8.50 6.49
C GLN A 224 16.32 -7.16 6.70
N GLU A 225 15.59 -6.09 7.06
CA GLU A 225 16.16 -4.78 7.37
C GLU A 225 17.05 -4.86 8.63
N GLU A 226 16.60 -5.56 9.68
CA GLU A 226 17.37 -5.75 10.91
C GLU A 226 18.67 -6.54 10.68
N TYR A 227 18.68 -7.53 9.78
CA TYR A 227 19.90 -8.27 9.42
C TYR A 227 20.88 -7.46 8.56
N ALA A 228 20.44 -6.36 7.94
CA ALA A 228 21.24 -5.56 7.02
C ALA A 228 22.03 -4.41 7.70
N VAL A 229 21.78 -4.13 8.98
CA VAL A 229 22.54 -3.14 9.76
C VAL A 229 23.74 -3.83 10.43
N PRO A 230 24.99 -3.65 9.97
CA PRO A 230 26.15 -4.10 10.73
C PRO A 230 26.21 -3.33 12.05
N ALA A 231 26.45 -4.06 13.14
CA ALA A 231 26.60 -3.55 14.51
C ALA A 231 27.70 -2.49 14.65
#